data_AF-A0A238L3T1-F1
#
_entry.id   AF-A0A238L3T1-F1
#
_cell.length_a   1.000
_cell.length_b   1.000
_cell.length_c   1.000
_cell.angle_alpha   90.00
_cell.angle_beta   90.00
_cell.angle_gamma   90.00
#
_symmetry.space_group_name_H-M   'P 1'
#
loop_
_entity.id
_entity.type
_entity.pdbx_description
1 polymer ?
#
loop_
_entity_poly.entity_id
_entity_poly.type
_entity_poly.pdbx_seq_one_letter_code
_entity_poly.pdbx_strand_id
1 'polypeptide(L)'
;MTAWDTDRAPRRLRGGWYEARSDAGYVLARHWPPRLDIVATGEFPPVRRGRLARQIRQDLWRALRGLRGFSPVVVVDAAECGLTVRAGGRLAAPAPAGVEGRIKDLLDSPGHRARWLTWAGEGVR
;
A
#
# COMPACT_ATOMS: atom_id res chain seq x y z
N MET A 1 2.98 0.65 19.03
CA MET A 1 2.51 2.00 18.69
C MET A 1 3.54 2.62 17.75
N THR A 2 3.57 2.21 16.48
CA THR A 2 4.53 2.76 15.51
C THR A 2 4.07 4.16 15.19
N ALA A 3 4.81 5.18 15.63
CA ALA A 3 4.51 6.57 15.33
C ALA A 3 4.50 6.74 13.80
N TRP A 4 3.30 6.91 13.24
CA TRP A 4 3.18 7.31 11.85
C TRP A 4 3.59 8.76 11.82
N ASP A 5 4.64 9.04 11.04
CA ASP A 5 5.14 10.35 10.66
C ASP A 5 3.98 11.36 10.61
N THR A 6 3.85 12.13 11.69
CA THR A 6 2.70 13.01 11.96
C THR A 6 2.74 14.25 11.08
N ASP A 7 3.81 14.38 10.28
CA ASP A 7 4.13 15.53 9.45
C ASP A 7 3.39 15.53 8.10
N ARG A 8 2.71 14.43 7.76
CA ARG A 8 1.99 14.32 6.47
C ARG A 8 0.50 14.61 6.65
N ALA A 9 0.11 15.86 6.37
CA ALA A 9 -1.32 16.24 6.31
C ALA A 9 -2.05 15.43 5.22
N PRO A 10 -3.13 14.70 5.55
CA PRO A 10 -3.85 13.90 4.56
C PRO A 10 -4.69 14.77 3.62
N ARG A 11 -4.62 14.48 2.33
CA ARG A 11 -5.55 14.98 1.32
C ARG A 11 -6.65 13.95 1.06
N ARG A 12 -7.91 14.37 1.15
CA ARG A 12 -9.05 13.55 0.73
C ARG A 12 -9.13 13.50 -0.80
N LEU A 13 -9.28 12.31 -1.34
CA LEU A 13 -9.46 11.99 -2.75
C LEU A 13 -10.91 11.64 -3.06
N ARG A 14 -11.25 11.60 -4.37
CA ARG A 14 -12.55 11.11 -4.84
C ARG A 14 -12.79 9.67 -4.38
N GLY A 15 -14.07 9.37 -4.15
CA GLY A 15 -14.50 8.05 -3.72
C GLY A 15 -14.18 7.73 -2.26
N GLY A 16 -13.76 8.68 -1.42
CA GLY A 16 -13.56 8.47 0.01
C GLY A 16 -12.19 7.88 0.40
N TRP A 17 -11.18 8.09 -0.43
CA TRP A 17 -9.79 7.73 -0.11
C TRP A 17 -9.04 8.92 0.48
N TYR A 18 -7.97 8.65 1.21
CA TYR A 18 -7.02 9.64 1.68
C TYR A 18 -5.65 9.30 1.10
N GLU A 19 -4.91 10.32 0.65
CA GLU A 19 -3.48 10.21 0.40
C GLU A 19 -2.71 11.19 1.26
N ALA A 20 -1.51 10.81 1.68
CA ALA A 20 -0.57 11.73 2.31
C ALA A 20 0.78 11.57 1.59
N ARG A 21 1.41 12.69 1.22
CA ARG A 21 2.65 12.71 0.45
C ARG A 21 3.68 13.55 1.18
N SER A 22 4.92 13.09 1.17
CA SER A 22 6.11 13.87 1.49
C SER A 22 7.26 13.42 0.59
N ASP A 23 8.43 14.03 0.75
CA ASP A 23 9.64 13.60 0.04
C ASP A 23 10.06 12.17 0.46
N ALA A 24 9.84 11.84 1.73
CA ALA A 24 10.20 10.55 2.31
C ALA A 24 9.20 9.41 1.99
N GLY A 25 7.98 9.72 1.52
CA GLY A 25 7.05 8.65 1.18
C GLY A 25 5.63 9.05 0.82
N TYR A 26 4.78 8.03 0.71
CA TYR A 26 3.42 8.11 0.24
C TYR A 26 2.52 7.12 0.99
N VAL A 27 1.36 7.59 1.47
CA VAL A 27 0.34 6.75 2.09
C VAL A 27 -0.94 6.84 1.28
N LEU A 28 -1.63 5.71 1.08
CA LEU A 28 -2.98 5.64 0.53
C LEU A 28 -3.84 4.73 1.40
N ALA A 29 -4.91 5.30 1.97
CA ALA A 29 -5.76 4.62 2.92
C ALA A 29 -7.24 5.00 2.76
N ARG A 30 -8.14 4.13 3.21
CA ARG A 30 -9.58 4.42 3.25
C ARG A 30 -9.98 5.21 4.50
N HIS A 31 -9.29 4.98 5.60
CA HIS A 31 -9.52 5.65 6.89
C HIS A 31 -8.24 6.35 7.34
N TRP A 32 -8.41 7.48 8.02
CA TRP A 32 -7.33 8.24 8.63
C TRP A 32 -7.58 8.39 10.14
N PRO A 33 -6.57 8.20 11.02
CA PRO A 33 -5.21 7.78 10.70
C PRO A 33 -5.16 6.33 10.15
N PRO A 34 -4.20 6.03 9.26
CA PRO A 34 -4.03 4.71 8.68
C PRO A 34 -3.68 3.69 9.77
N ARG A 35 -4.21 2.47 9.64
CA ARG A 35 -3.92 1.35 10.55
C ARG A 35 -3.62 0.10 9.73
N LEU A 36 -2.55 -0.59 10.11
CA LEU A 36 -2.10 -1.85 9.51
C LEU A 36 -2.21 -2.94 10.58
N ASP A 37 -3.39 -3.56 10.68
CA ASP A 37 -3.60 -4.72 11.58
C ASP A 37 -3.04 -6.01 10.99
N ILE A 38 -2.99 -6.05 9.66
CA ILE A 38 -2.30 -7.06 8.87
C ILE A 38 -1.45 -6.34 7.83
N VAL A 39 -0.23 -6.80 7.62
CA VAL A 39 0.72 -6.14 6.73
C VAL A 39 1.74 -7.15 6.20
N ALA A 40 2.09 -7.02 4.93
CA ALA A 40 3.31 -7.59 4.39
C ALA A 40 4.13 -6.50 3.71
N THR A 41 5.43 -6.74 3.60
CA THR A 41 6.40 -5.79 3.03
C THR A 41 7.01 -6.35 1.73
N GLY A 42 7.29 -5.47 0.78
CA GLY A 42 8.05 -5.80 -0.43
C GLY A 42 8.86 -4.61 -0.92
N GLU A 43 10.03 -4.90 -1.50
CA GLU A 43 10.92 -3.91 -2.10
C GLU A 43 10.63 -3.72 -3.59
N PHE A 44 10.75 -2.48 -4.06
CA PHE A 44 10.50 -2.09 -5.44
C PHE A 44 11.56 -1.10 -5.93
N PRO A 45 11.90 -1.10 -7.23
CA PRO A 45 12.75 -0.08 -7.81
C PRO A 45 12.09 1.31 -7.70
N PRO A 46 12.87 2.40 -7.85
CA PRO A 46 12.34 3.76 -7.80
C PRO A 46 11.35 3.99 -8.96
N VAL A 47 10.09 4.25 -8.60
CA VAL A 47 8.99 4.58 -9.51
C VAL A 47 8.04 5.61 -8.87
N ARG A 48 7.02 6.08 -9.60
CA ARG A 48 6.03 7.02 -9.04
C ARG A 48 5.21 6.34 -7.93
N ARG A 49 5.56 6.61 -6.66
CA ARG A 49 4.96 6.02 -5.44
C ARG A 49 3.43 5.98 -5.45
N GLY A 50 2.80 7.10 -5.82
CA GLY A 50 1.34 7.19 -5.87
C GLY A 50 0.68 6.31 -6.95
N ARG A 51 1.35 6.05 -8.08
CA ARG A 51 0.86 5.12 -9.10
C ARG A 51 1.01 3.67 -8.63
N LEU A 52 2.18 3.33 -8.09
CA LEU A 52 2.46 2.02 -7.51
C LEU A 52 1.42 1.67 -6.42
N ALA A 53 1.25 2.56 -5.45
CA ALA A 53 0.30 2.37 -4.35
C ALA A 53 -1.14 2.17 -4.82
N ARG A 54 -1.57 2.87 -5.89
CA ARG A 54 -2.93 2.71 -6.43
C ARG A 54 -3.14 1.35 -7.06
N GLN A 55 -2.17 0.83 -7.80
CA GLN A 55 -2.23 -0.49 -8.41
C GLN A 55 -2.21 -1.59 -7.35
N ILE A 56 -1.24 -1.53 -6.42
CA ILE A 56 -1.16 -2.47 -5.29
C ILE A 56 -2.47 -2.49 -4.50
N ARG A 57 -3.03 -1.32 -4.16
CA ARG A 57 -4.32 -1.21 -3.47
C ARG A 57 -5.46 -1.88 -4.25
N GLN A 58 -5.51 -1.73 -5.57
CA GLN A 58 -6.57 -2.35 -6.38
C GLN A 58 -6.52 -3.87 -6.28
N ASP A 59 -5.35 -4.46 -6.45
CA ASP A 59 -5.21 -5.92 -6.43
C ASP A 59 -5.28 -6.48 -5.02
N LEU A 60 -4.77 -5.75 -4.03
CA LEU A 60 -4.93 -6.07 -2.60
C LEU A 60 -6.41 -6.14 -2.21
N TRP A 61 -7.21 -5.16 -2.66
CA TRP A 61 -8.65 -5.21 -2.46
C TRP A 61 -9.27 -6.41 -3.17
N ARG A 62 -8.90 -6.71 -4.41
CA ARG A 62 -9.42 -7.89 -5.13
C ARG A 62 -9.09 -9.19 -4.41
N ALA A 63 -7.87 -9.33 -3.88
CA ALA A 63 -7.41 -10.50 -3.15
C ALA A 63 -8.12 -10.68 -1.79
N LEU A 64 -8.45 -9.57 -1.11
CA LEU A 64 -8.95 -9.60 0.27
C LEU A 64 -10.39 -9.10 0.46
N ARG A 65 -11.13 -8.76 -0.61
CA ARG A 65 -12.52 -8.26 -0.51
C ARG A 65 -13.51 -9.20 0.19
N GLY A 66 -13.19 -10.49 0.29
CA GLY A 66 -13.97 -11.47 1.04
C GLY A 66 -13.75 -11.41 2.56
N LEU A 67 -12.71 -10.71 3.03
CA LEU A 67 -12.38 -10.58 4.43
C LEU A 67 -13.26 -9.49 5.08
N ARG A 68 -14.14 -9.92 5.99
CA ARG A 68 -15.12 -9.04 6.64
C ARG A 68 -14.42 -7.90 7.39
N GLY A 69 -14.83 -6.67 7.09
CA GLY A 69 -14.29 -5.47 7.76
C GLY A 69 -12.88 -5.08 7.32
N PHE A 70 -12.34 -5.68 6.25
CA PHE A 70 -11.06 -5.28 5.69
C PHE A 70 -11.12 -3.91 5.01
N SER A 71 -10.16 -3.04 5.34
CA SER A 71 -9.97 -1.75 4.70
C SER A 71 -8.51 -1.58 4.26
N PRO A 72 -8.22 -1.44 2.95
CA PRO A 72 -6.85 -1.38 2.44
C PRO A 72 -6.08 -0.14 2.91
N VAL A 73 -4.81 -0.36 3.20
CA VAL A 73 -3.78 0.66 3.43
C VAL A 73 -2.52 0.25 2.67
N VAL A 74 -1.94 1.20 1.93
CA VAL A 74 -0.64 1.04 1.29
C VAL A 74 0.25 2.19 1.72
N VAL A 75 1.44 1.85 2.21
CA VAL A 75 2.49 2.80 2.56
C VAL A 75 3.70 2.52 1.69
N VAL A 76 4.28 3.55 1.10
CA VAL A 76 5.44 3.47 0.22
C VAL A 76 6.45 4.49 0.72
N ASP A 77 7.54 4.02 1.29
CA ASP A 77 8.60 4.86 1.80
C ASP A 77 9.83 4.80 0.88
N ALA A 78 10.59 5.90 0.82
CA ALA A 78 11.87 5.91 0.13
C ALA A 78 12.87 5.00 0.87
N ALA A 79 13.67 4.26 0.12
CA ALA A 79 14.80 3.49 0.61
C ALA A 79 16.06 3.83 -0.21
N GLU A 80 17.24 3.45 0.27
CA GLU A 80 18.52 3.81 -0.37
C GLU A 80 18.56 3.48 -1.87
N CYS A 81 18.06 2.30 -2.26
CA CYS A 81 18.09 1.81 -3.64
C CYS A 81 16.70 1.75 -4.30
N GLY A 82 15.68 2.39 -3.73
CA GLY A 82 14.33 2.32 -4.27
C GLY A 82 13.23 2.64 -3.27
N LEU A 83 12.28 1.71 -3.13
CA LEU A 83 11.05 1.89 -2.37
C LEU A 83 10.77 0.65 -1.51
N THR A 84 10.50 0.88 -0.24
CA THR A 84 9.91 -0.13 0.64
C THR A 84 8.40 0.07 0.67
N VAL A 85 7.64 -0.96 0.28
CA VAL A 85 6.18 -0.94 0.29
C VAL A 85 5.66 -1.82 1.42
N ARG A 86 4.81 -1.26 2.27
CA ARG A 86 3.98 -2.00 3.23
C ARG A 86 2.54 -1.99 2.74
N ALA A 87 2.00 -3.16 2.44
CA ALA A 87 0.63 -3.31 1.96
C ALA A 87 -0.17 -4.17 2.95
N GLY A 88 -1.41 -3.78 3.19
CA GLY A 88 -2.26 -4.50 4.12
C GLY A 88 -3.48 -3.68 4.48
N GLY A 89 -3.87 -3.67 5.74
CA GLY A 89 -4.95 -2.78 6.15
C GLY A 89 -5.51 -3.01 7.53
N ARG A 90 -6.58 -2.26 7.78
CA ARG A 90 -7.38 -2.38 8.99
C ARG A 90 -8.30 -3.59 8.90
N LEU A 91 -8.49 -4.26 10.02
CA LEU A 91 -9.47 -5.33 10.22
C LEU A 91 -10.40 -5.00 11.40
N ALA A 92 -11.64 -5.46 11.29
CA ALA A 92 -12.63 -5.37 12.37
C ALA A 92 -12.47 -6.48 13.44
N ALA A 93 -11.76 -7.56 13.09
CA ALA A 93 -11.48 -8.72 13.93
C ALA A 93 -10.05 -9.23 13.63
N PRO A 94 -9.46 -10.11 14.45
CA PRO A 94 -8.16 -10.69 14.17
C PRO A 94 -8.07 -11.32 12.77
N ALA A 95 -6.90 -11.19 12.13
CA ALA A 95 -6.68 -11.77 10.81
C ALA A 95 -6.73 -13.30 10.88
N PRO A 96 -7.48 -13.99 9.99
CA PRO A 96 -7.33 -15.41 9.80
C PRO A 96 -5.88 -15.79 9.46
N ALA A 97 -5.48 -17.00 9.84
CA ALA A 97 -4.16 -17.53 9.49
C ALA A 97 -3.94 -17.50 7.96
N GLY A 98 -2.73 -17.17 7.54
CA GLY A 98 -2.32 -17.15 6.13
C GLY A 98 -2.72 -15.90 5.34
N VAL A 99 -3.47 -14.95 5.91
CA VAL A 99 -3.78 -13.68 5.21
C VAL A 99 -2.51 -12.89 4.91
N GLU A 100 -1.57 -12.80 5.86
CA GLU A 100 -0.27 -12.15 5.63
C GLU A 100 0.48 -12.78 4.46
N GLY A 101 0.54 -14.13 4.42
CA GLY A 101 1.15 -14.88 3.33
C GLY A 101 0.54 -14.54 1.97
N ARG A 102 -0.79 -14.47 1.87
CA ARG A 102 -1.48 -14.05 0.63
C ARG A 102 -1.11 -12.63 0.19
N ILE A 103 -0.88 -11.71 1.13
CA ILE A 103 -0.42 -10.36 0.79
C ILE A 103 1.03 -10.41 0.31
N LYS A 104 1.89 -11.21 0.96
CA LYS A 104 3.28 -11.40 0.52
C LYS A 104 3.36 -12.00 -0.87
N ASP A 105 2.60 -13.07 -1.15
CA ASP A 105 2.50 -13.70 -2.47
C ASP A 105 2.06 -12.71 -3.55
N LEU A 106 1.11 -11.82 -3.22
CA LEU A 106 0.68 -10.75 -4.11
C LEU A 106 1.81 -9.75 -4.39
N LEU A 107 2.55 -9.32 -3.37
CA LEU A 107 3.68 -8.38 -3.51
C LEU A 107 4.86 -8.97 -4.27
N ASP A 108 5.05 -10.29 -4.19
CA ASP A 108 6.12 -11.04 -4.86
C ASP A 108 5.74 -11.52 -6.26
N SER A 109 4.44 -11.55 -6.59
CA SER A 109 3.94 -12.09 -7.85
C SER A 109 4.58 -11.40 -9.07
N PRO A 110 5.35 -12.12 -9.90
CA PRO A 110 6.08 -11.51 -11.02
C PRO A 110 5.17 -10.79 -12.01
N GLY A 111 3.99 -11.37 -12.32
CA GLY A 111 3.02 -10.77 -13.25
C GLY A 111 2.42 -9.47 -12.72
N HIS A 112 2.08 -9.42 -11.43
CA HIS A 112 1.59 -8.19 -10.81
C HIS A 112 2.69 -7.13 -10.77
N ARG A 113 3.90 -7.49 -10.34
CA ARG A 113 5.06 -6.59 -10.27
C ARG A 113 5.37 -5.98 -11.63
N ALA A 114 5.50 -6.80 -12.68
CA ALA A 114 5.76 -6.32 -14.04
C ALA A 114 4.72 -5.27 -14.47
N ARG A 115 3.43 -5.58 -14.32
CA ARG A 115 2.33 -4.66 -14.64
C ARG A 115 2.42 -3.37 -13.83
N TRP A 116 2.59 -3.46 -12.52
CA TRP A 116 2.65 -2.28 -11.65
C TRP A 116 3.83 -1.38 -12.00
N LEU A 117 4.99 -1.97 -12.27
CA LEU A 117 6.21 -1.24 -12.62
C LEU A 117 6.11 -0.55 -13.97
N THR A 118 5.51 -1.17 -14.98
CA THR A 118 5.21 -0.50 -16.26
C THR A 118 4.40 0.77 -16.03
N TRP A 119 3.25 0.66 -15.37
CA TRP A 119 2.36 1.81 -15.13
C TRP A 119 2.97 2.88 -14.19
N ALA A 120 3.74 2.45 -13.19
CA ALA A 120 4.35 3.36 -12.23
C ALA A 120 5.63 4.03 -12.74
N GLY A 121 6.34 3.38 -13.66
CA GLY A 121 7.55 3.89 -14.32
C GLY A 121 7.25 4.82 -15.50
N GLU A 122 6.06 4.75 -16.10
CA GLU A 122 5.66 5.67 -17.17
C GLU A 122 5.82 7.15 -16.77
N GLY A 123 6.60 7.89 -17.55
CA GLY A 123 6.87 9.31 -17.32
C GLY A 123 7.86 9.59 -16.19
N VAL A 124 8.62 8.60 -15.73
CA VAL A 124 9.91 8.82 -15.07
C VAL A 124 10.92 9.05 -16.19
N ARG A 125 11.22 10.32 -16.48
CA ARG A 125 12.30 10.75 -17.35
C ARG A 125 13.27 11.56 -16.51
#